data_AF-A0A0D9YUD1-F1
#
_entry.id   AF-A0A0D9YUD1-F1
#
_cell.length_a   1.000
_cell.length_b   1.000
_cell.length_c   1.000
_cell.angle_alpha   90.00
_cell.angle_beta   90.00
_cell.angle_gamma   90.00
#
_symmetry.space_group_name_H-M   'P 1'
#
loop_
_entity.id
_entity.type
_entity.pdbx_description
1 polymer ?
#
loop_
_entity_poly.entity_id
_entity_poly.type
_entity_poly.pdbx_seq_one_letter_code
_entity_poly.pdbx_strand_id
1 'polypeptide(L)'
;MAKAKPGYAKLRERAQVIGTWDDHDYGLNDAGKEFGGKVTSQRLLLDFLDEAEDSSRRQQAGVYASYMFGPEGKRVKVILLDTRYHRDPLSSDGAVLGDPQWQWLERELHGPRSEITIIGSSIQVISNLSATTGPLFYVESWARFPRERERLGDVHFGEISRYDCGAQYPLYDITSSGLTQSVENSVPSVFQPLMRLVALLTPTTLRVFSPNCRYKSCTYGQPNFGAIEIDWNAVPPQIKLELRDVEGNSVGGVEFPISELDPSKAHAITKQGHSYQRHCALETELPWLVRHRLALLLFGTIAVLVIAVVLLGITCLSAANIFTKKSKME
;
A
#
# COMPACT_ATOMS: atom_id res chain seq x y z
N MET A 1 25.40 11.76 1.13
CA MET A 1 24.88 10.45 0.67
C MET A 1 24.23 9.71 1.84
N ALA A 2 23.17 8.91 1.60
CA ALA A 2 22.41 8.23 2.66
C ALA A 2 23.28 7.31 3.54
N LYS A 3 24.31 6.64 2.97
CA LYS A 3 25.32 5.85 3.70
C LYS A 3 26.05 6.61 4.83
N ALA A 4 26.18 7.93 4.71
CA ALA A 4 26.84 8.76 5.73
C ALA A 4 25.89 9.24 6.83
N LYS A 5 24.59 8.93 6.76
CA LYS A 5 23.64 9.27 7.82
C LYS A 5 23.92 8.36 9.03
N PRO A 6 24.16 8.91 10.25
CA PRO A 6 24.54 8.11 11.41
C PRO A 6 23.57 6.96 11.73
N GLY A 7 22.26 7.20 11.59
CA GLY A 7 21.24 6.17 11.82
C GLY A 7 21.35 4.99 10.85
N TYR A 8 21.57 5.26 9.56
CA TYR A 8 21.70 4.22 8.54
C TYR A 8 23.04 3.48 8.62
N ALA A 9 24.12 4.17 8.96
CA ALA A 9 25.41 3.53 9.26
C ALA A 9 25.28 2.53 10.41
N LYS A 10 24.65 2.93 11.53
CA LYS A 10 24.40 2.06 12.68
C LYS A 10 23.45 0.89 12.35
N LEU A 11 22.49 1.09 11.45
CA LEU A 11 21.63 0.00 10.97
C LEU A 11 22.45 -1.06 10.22
N ARG A 12 23.31 -0.63 9.29
CA ARG A 12 24.19 -1.53 8.51
C ARG A 12 25.19 -2.30 9.36
N GLU A 13 25.60 -1.76 10.51
CA GLU A 13 26.47 -2.46 11.47
C GLU A 13 25.75 -3.59 12.23
N ARG A 14 24.41 -3.52 12.33
CA ARG A 14 23.61 -4.41 13.19
C ARG A 14 22.69 -5.35 12.43
N ALA A 15 22.42 -5.05 11.17
CA ALA A 15 21.50 -5.79 10.34
C ALA A 15 21.99 -5.81 8.89
N GLN A 16 21.69 -6.91 8.20
CA GLN A 16 21.84 -6.96 6.76
C GLN A 16 20.77 -6.05 6.13
N VAL A 17 21.20 -5.18 5.22
CA VAL A 17 20.30 -4.32 4.44
C VAL A 17 20.19 -4.91 3.05
N ILE A 18 18.99 -5.39 2.71
CA ILE A 18 18.61 -5.83 1.37
C ILE A 18 17.49 -4.93 0.87
N GLY A 19 17.34 -4.79 -0.45
CA GLY A 19 16.35 -3.88 -1.00
C GLY A 19 16.11 -4.02 -2.50
N THR A 20 15.01 -3.39 -2.90
CA THR A 20 14.58 -3.08 -4.27
C THR A 20 14.30 -1.57 -4.32
N TRP A 21 13.91 -1.03 -5.47
CA TRP A 21 13.55 0.39 -5.62
C TRP A 21 12.05 0.64 -5.67
N ASP A 22 11.69 1.91 -5.55
CA ASP A 22 10.49 2.46 -6.18
C ASP A 22 10.81 3.55 -7.23
N ASP A 23 9.81 4.27 -7.75
CA ASP A 23 9.99 5.30 -8.79
C ASP A 23 11.00 6.39 -8.41
N HIS A 24 11.00 6.82 -7.14
CA HIS A 24 11.91 7.83 -6.62
C HIS A 24 13.38 7.38 -6.58
N ASP A 25 13.65 6.08 -6.51
CA ASP A 25 15.01 5.52 -6.65
C ASP A 25 15.32 5.14 -8.11
N TYR A 26 14.29 4.77 -8.88
CA TYR A 26 14.40 4.36 -10.27
C TYR A 26 14.70 5.54 -11.20
N GLY A 27 14.08 6.70 -10.97
CA GLY A 27 14.51 7.99 -11.53
C GLY A 27 13.41 8.97 -11.93
N LEU A 28 12.21 8.50 -12.26
CA LEU A 28 11.06 9.33 -12.64
C LEU A 28 9.78 8.76 -12.05
N ASN A 29 8.91 9.63 -11.55
CA ASN A 29 7.60 9.25 -11.03
C ASN A 29 6.83 8.42 -12.06
N ASP A 30 6.19 7.35 -11.59
CA ASP A 30 5.35 6.48 -12.42
C ASP A 30 6.06 5.88 -13.65
N ALA A 31 7.40 5.92 -13.73
CA ALA A 31 8.13 5.44 -14.91
C ALA A 31 8.41 3.93 -14.85
N GLY A 32 8.32 3.28 -16.01
CA GLY A 32 8.53 1.85 -16.20
C GLY A 32 9.69 1.55 -17.15
N LYS A 33 9.48 0.58 -18.03
CA LYS A 33 10.49 0.09 -18.96
C LYS A 33 10.90 1.11 -20.01
N GLU A 34 10.09 2.14 -20.25
CA GLU A 34 10.34 3.26 -21.15
C GLU A 34 11.40 4.24 -20.62
N PHE A 35 11.75 4.16 -19.33
CA PHE A 35 12.78 5.01 -18.76
C PHE A 35 14.18 4.66 -19.29
N GLY A 36 14.75 5.55 -20.11
CA GLY A 36 16.06 5.34 -20.73
C GLY A 36 17.23 5.22 -19.74
N GLY A 37 17.09 5.72 -18.50
CA GLY A 37 18.13 5.68 -17.47
C GLY A 37 18.20 4.39 -16.65
N LYS A 38 17.29 3.43 -16.87
CA LYS A 38 17.08 2.29 -15.96
C LYS A 38 18.30 1.41 -15.71
N VAL A 39 19.16 1.21 -16.72
CA VAL A 39 20.40 0.42 -16.57
C VAL A 39 21.40 1.14 -15.65
N THR A 40 21.48 2.46 -15.77
CA THR A 40 22.31 3.28 -14.87
C THR A 40 21.76 3.26 -13.46
N SER A 41 20.44 3.42 -13.28
CA SER A 41 19.79 3.31 -11.98
C SER A 41 20.00 1.93 -11.34
N GLN A 42 19.93 0.84 -12.11
CA GLN A 42 20.26 -0.52 -11.66
C GLN A 42 21.65 -0.59 -11.05
N ARG A 43 22.66 -0.11 -11.79
CA ARG A 43 24.04 -0.10 -11.30
C ARG A 43 24.16 0.68 -10.00
N LEU A 44 23.60 1.90 -9.96
CA LEU A 44 23.68 2.77 -8.79
C LEU A 44 22.98 2.18 -7.56
N LEU A 45 21.81 1.53 -7.72
CA LEU A 45 21.13 0.87 -6.61
C LEU A 45 21.95 -0.32 -6.11
N LEU A 46 22.47 -1.17 -7.00
CA LEU A 46 23.27 -2.33 -6.60
C LEU A 46 24.58 -1.92 -5.91
N ASP A 47 25.23 -0.85 -6.38
CA ASP A 47 26.40 -0.25 -5.71
C ASP A 47 26.02 0.35 -4.34
N PHE A 48 24.83 0.96 -4.24
CA PHE A 48 24.31 1.45 -2.97
C PHE A 48 23.99 0.31 -1.98
N LEU A 49 23.53 -0.84 -2.45
CA LEU A 49 23.26 -2.00 -1.61
C LEU A 49 24.51 -2.84 -1.30
N ASP A 50 25.69 -2.42 -1.79
CA ASP A 50 26.94 -3.18 -1.67
C ASP A 50 26.82 -4.59 -2.27
N GLU A 51 26.03 -4.73 -3.35
CA GLU A 51 25.87 -6.00 -4.05
C GLU A 51 27.21 -6.45 -4.64
N ALA A 52 27.58 -7.71 -4.45
CA ALA A 52 28.84 -8.27 -4.92
C ALA A 52 29.00 -8.11 -6.45
N GLU A 53 30.23 -7.87 -6.91
CA GLU A 53 30.52 -7.65 -8.33
C GLU A 53 30.22 -8.88 -9.21
N ASP A 54 30.34 -10.08 -8.65
CA ASP A 54 30.06 -11.35 -9.31
C ASP A 54 28.61 -11.83 -9.13
N SER A 55 27.75 -11.04 -8.48
CA SER A 55 26.35 -11.39 -8.25
C SER A 55 25.56 -11.56 -9.55
N SER A 56 24.70 -12.57 -9.60
CA SER A 56 23.74 -12.76 -10.70
C SER A 56 22.80 -11.56 -10.88
N ARG A 57 22.54 -10.78 -9.82
CA ARG A 57 21.74 -9.54 -9.88
C ARG A 57 22.37 -8.48 -10.80
N ARG A 58 23.69 -8.48 -10.96
CA ARG A 58 24.40 -7.58 -11.89
C ARG A 58 24.35 -8.06 -13.34
N GLN A 59 23.89 -9.29 -13.59
CA GLN A 59 23.82 -9.90 -14.92
C GLN A 59 22.39 -10.01 -15.47
N GLN A 60 21.39 -9.78 -14.63
CA GLN A 60 19.97 -9.80 -15.03
C GLN A 60 19.43 -8.39 -15.31
N ALA A 61 18.25 -8.35 -15.94
CA ALA A 61 17.49 -7.13 -16.17
C ALA A 61 16.52 -6.89 -15.01
N GLY A 62 16.76 -5.85 -14.20
CA GLY A 62 16.00 -5.56 -12.97
C GLY A 62 16.69 -6.03 -11.69
N VAL A 63 16.22 -5.55 -10.55
CA VAL A 63 16.88 -5.71 -9.24
C VAL A 63 16.21 -6.71 -8.31
N TYR A 64 15.26 -7.50 -8.81
CA TYR A 64 14.59 -8.54 -8.03
C TYR A 64 15.56 -9.59 -7.50
N ALA A 65 15.28 -10.11 -6.30
CA ALA A 65 16.18 -11.03 -5.60
C ALA A 65 15.43 -11.86 -4.55
N SER A 66 16.02 -12.98 -4.12
CA SER A 66 15.50 -13.76 -3.00
C SER A 66 16.60 -14.12 -2.01
N TYR A 67 16.20 -14.32 -0.76
CA TYR A 67 17.07 -14.63 0.36
C TYR A 67 16.38 -15.68 1.24
N MET A 68 17.14 -16.63 1.79
CA MET A 68 16.65 -17.61 2.75
C MET A 68 17.42 -17.44 4.06
N PHE A 69 16.70 -17.27 5.15
CA PHE A 69 17.24 -17.08 6.49
C PHE A 69 16.83 -18.22 7.42
N GLY A 70 17.70 -18.52 8.39
CA GLY A 70 17.42 -19.48 9.46
C GLY A 70 17.66 -20.95 9.08
N PRO A 71 17.73 -21.83 10.09
CA PRO A 71 17.87 -23.27 9.88
C PRO A 71 16.55 -23.90 9.45
N GLU A 72 16.61 -25.16 9.03
CA GLU A 72 15.42 -25.97 8.74
C GLU A 72 14.43 -25.97 9.93
N GLY A 73 13.12 -25.88 9.62
CA GLY A 73 12.06 -25.72 10.62
C GLY A 73 11.91 -24.32 11.22
N LYS A 74 12.82 -23.38 10.90
CA LYS A 74 12.72 -21.94 11.26
C LYS A 74 13.12 -21.04 10.08
N ARG A 75 12.79 -21.49 8.85
CA ARG A 75 13.20 -20.82 7.62
C ARG A 75 12.28 -19.67 7.26
N VAL A 76 12.87 -18.51 6.94
CA VAL A 76 12.18 -17.34 6.40
C VAL A 76 12.73 -17.05 5.02
N LYS A 77 11.87 -17.11 4.00
CA LYS A 77 12.19 -16.69 2.64
C LYS A 77 11.78 -15.25 2.44
N VAL A 78 12.68 -14.40 1.97
CA VAL A 78 12.38 -13.03 1.55
C VAL A 78 12.54 -12.95 0.04
N ILE A 79 11.50 -12.56 -0.67
CA ILE A 79 11.48 -12.33 -2.11
C ILE A 79 11.27 -10.82 -2.32
N LEU A 80 12.19 -10.16 -3.00
CA LEU A 80 12.07 -8.76 -3.37
C LEU A 80 11.71 -8.68 -4.85
N LEU A 81 10.55 -8.09 -5.14
CA LEU A 81 10.11 -7.81 -6.49
C LEU A 81 10.73 -6.50 -7.00
N ASP A 82 10.82 -6.40 -8.32
CA ASP A 82 11.10 -5.19 -9.07
C ASP A 82 9.85 -4.91 -9.90
N THR A 83 9.19 -3.79 -9.62
CA THR A 83 7.92 -3.41 -10.24
C THR A 83 8.11 -2.25 -11.23
N ARG A 84 9.35 -1.96 -11.63
CA ARG A 84 9.69 -0.81 -12.47
C ARG A 84 10.38 -1.23 -13.77
N TYR A 85 11.41 -2.07 -13.69
CA TYR A 85 12.33 -2.29 -14.83
C TYR A 85 11.66 -2.80 -16.11
N HIS A 86 10.72 -3.73 -15.95
CA HIS A 86 9.97 -4.38 -17.04
C HIS A 86 8.55 -3.84 -17.19
N ARG A 87 8.12 -2.95 -16.30
CA ARG A 87 6.75 -2.50 -16.23
C ARG A 87 6.36 -1.68 -17.46
N ASP A 88 5.24 -2.00 -18.06
CA ASP A 88 4.61 -1.26 -19.14
C ASP A 88 4.04 0.09 -18.65
N PRO A 89 3.88 1.07 -19.55
CA PRO A 89 3.31 2.36 -19.17
C PRO A 89 1.93 2.23 -18.50
N LEU A 90 1.65 3.04 -17.48
CA LEU A 90 0.37 3.01 -16.73
C LEU A 90 -0.90 3.19 -17.59
N SER A 91 -0.77 3.75 -18.78
CA SER A 91 -1.87 3.94 -19.73
C SER A 91 -2.19 2.70 -20.57
N SER A 92 -1.45 1.61 -20.38
CA SER A 92 -1.59 0.36 -21.13
C SER A 92 -2.22 -0.75 -20.27
N ASP A 93 -2.61 -1.85 -20.93
CA ASP A 93 -3.02 -3.11 -20.29
C ASP A 93 -1.86 -4.12 -20.19
N GLY A 94 -0.62 -3.61 -20.19
CA GLY A 94 0.61 -4.41 -20.21
C GLY A 94 1.02 -5.02 -18.87
N ALA A 95 2.28 -5.41 -18.80
CA ALA A 95 2.87 -6.17 -17.71
C ALA A 95 3.63 -5.32 -16.69
N VAL A 96 3.80 -5.78 -15.45
CA VAL A 96 4.60 -5.12 -14.40
C VAL A 96 5.94 -5.81 -14.21
N LEU A 97 5.95 -7.13 -14.01
CA LEU A 97 7.19 -7.90 -13.82
C LEU A 97 7.84 -8.31 -15.14
N GLY A 98 7.02 -8.52 -16.17
CA GLY A 98 7.44 -9.16 -17.42
C GLY A 98 7.77 -10.65 -17.26
N ASP A 99 7.80 -11.36 -18.39
CA ASP A 99 7.96 -12.82 -18.40
C ASP A 99 9.21 -13.35 -17.67
N PRO A 100 10.41 -12.74 -17.79
CA PRO A 100 11.61 -13.28 -17.14
C PRO A 100 11.49 -13.33 -15.62
N GLN A 101 10.91 -12.28 -15.03
CA GLN A 101 10.74 -12.17 -13.58
C GLN A 101 9.56 -12.99 -13.09
N TRP A 102 8.47 -13.12 -13.87
CA TRP A 102 7.38 -14.05 -13.56
C TRP A 102 7.87 -15.50 -13.47
N GLN A 103 8.64 -15.94 -14.47
CA GLN A 103 9.23 -17.29 -14.46
C GLN A 103 10.22 -17.48 -13.31
N TRP A 104 10.97 -16.44 -12.95
CA TRP A 104 11.84 -16.47 -11.78
C TRP A 104 11.03 -16.59 -10.48
N LEU A 105 10.00 -15.78 -10.30
CA LEU A 105 9.14 -15.79 -9.11
C LEU A 105 8.46 -17.14 -8.93
N GLU A 106 7.95 -17.74 -10.02
CA GLU A 106 7.36 -19.08 -9.99
C GLU A 106 8.36 -20.12 -9.48
N ARG A 107 9.61 -20.11 -9.98
CA ARG A 107 10.67 -21.01 -9.51
C ARG A 107 11.01 -20.77 -8.04
N GLU A 108 11.04 -19.52 -7.59
CA GLU A 108 11.28 -19.19 -6.19
C GLU A 108 10.15 -19.73 -5.30
N LEU A 109 8.88 -19.59 -5.70
CA LEU A 109 7.74 -20.07 -4.94
C LEU A 109 7.67 -21.61 -4.88
N HIS A 110 8.13 -22.30 -5.93
CA HIS A 110 8.25 -23.76 -5.96
C HIS A 110 9.58 -24.29 -5.40
N GLY A 111 10.45 -23.41 -4.93
CA GLY A 111 11.77 -23.75 -4.40
C GLY A 111 11.71 -24.46 -3.03
N PRO A 112 12.85 -24.50 -2.31
CA PRO A 112 12.92 -25.13 -0.99
C PRO A 112 11.90 -24.54 -0.01
N ARG A 113 11.28 -25.42 0.78
CA ARG A 113 10.28 -25.03 1.79
C ARG A 113 10.86 -24.02 2.79
N SER A 114 10.08 -22.96 3.03
CA SER A 114 10.19 -22.03 4.15
C SER A 114 8.93 -22.11 5.01
N GLU A 115 9.05 -21.79 6.30
CA GLU A 115 7.89 -21.69 7.18
C GLU A 115 7.17 -20.36 6.99
N ILE A 116 7.91 -19.32 6.57
CA ILE A 116 7.39 -17.98 6.28
C ILE A 116 7.99 -17.52 4.95
N THR A 117 7.15 -16.97 4.07
CA THR A 117 7.59 -16.27 2.86
C THR A 117 7.10 -14.84 2.91
N ILE A 118 8.04 -13.90 2.86
CA ILE A 118 7.81 -12.46 2.81
C ILE A 118 8.08 -12.01 1.38
N ILE A 119 7.09 -11.37 0.75
CA ILE A 119 7.26 -10.76 -0.58
C ILE A 119 7.28 -9.25 -0.40
N GLY A 120 8.43 -8.63 -0.65
CA GLY A 120 8.60 -7.19 -0.70
C GLY A 120 8.27 -6.65 -2.09
N SER A 121 7.39 -5.66 -2.14
CA SER A 121 7.01 -4.93 -3.35
C SER A 121 7.00 -3.43 -3.03
N SER A 122 7.38 -2.60 -4.01
CA SER A 122 7.41 -1.14 -3.85
C SER A 122 6.02 -0.50 -3.89
N ILE A 123 5.07 -1.21 -4.49
CA ILE A 123 3.66 -0.85 -4.56
C ILE A 123 2.89 -1.93 -3.76
N GLN A 124 1.84 -1.56 -2.96
CA GLN A 124 1.00 -2.43 -2.07
C GLN A 124 0.70 -3.76 -2.70
N VAL A 125 0.29 -4.83 -2.02
CA VAL A 125 -0.05 -6.10 -2.70
C VAL A 125 -1.54 -6.32 -2.77
N ILE A 126 -2.25 -6.25 -1.66
CA ILE A 126 -3.59 -6.80 -1.52
C ILE A 126 -4.66 -5.73 -1.71
N SER A 127 -4.42 -4.55 -1.15
CA SER A 127 -5.36 -3.42 -1.11
C SER A 127 -5.47 -2.72 -2.45
N ASN A 128 -6.69 -2.31 -2.84
CA ASN A 128 -6.90 -1.46 -4.01
C ASN A 128 -7.67 -0.18 -3.64
N LEU A 129 -6.94 0.76 -3.04
CA LEU A 129 -7.49 2.06 -2.65
C LEU A 129 -8.09 2.85 -3.83
N SER A 130 -7.46 2.77 -5.02
CA SER A 130 -7.96 3.42 -6.25
C SER A 130 -9.39 2.99 -6.61
N ALA A 131 -9.81 1.78 -6.21
CA ALA A 131 -11.17 1.31 -6.48
C ALA A 131 -12.22 2.09 -5.70
N THR A 132 -11.92 2.56 -4.49
CA THR A 132 -12.90 3.21 -3.58
C THR A 132 -12.69 4.71 -3.43
N THR A 133 -11.59 5.23 -3.96
CA THR A 133 -11.28 6.67 -3.98
C THR A 133 -11.56 7.33 -5.32
N GLY A 134 -11.63 6.57 -6.41
CA GLY A 134 -12.08 7.07 -7.71
C GLY A 134 -13.54 7.58 -7.67
N PRO A 135 -13.86 8.69 -8.37
CA PRO A 135 -13.00 9.49 -9.24
C PRO A 135 -12.24 10.63 -8.52
N LEU A 136 -12.17 10.66 -7.19
CA LEU A 136 -11.56 11.79 -6.46
C LEU A 136 -10.05 11.85 -6.66
N PHE A 137 -9.39 10.70 -6.52
CA PHE A 137 -7.98 10.53 -6.81
C PHE A 137 -7.69 9.06 -7.13
N TYR A 138 -6.56 8.83 -7.77
CA TYR A 138 -6.08 7.49 -8.10
C TYR A 138 -4.62 7.39 -7.67
N VAL A 139 -4.31 6.31 -7.00
CA VAL A 139 -2.96 5.95 -6.59
C VAL A 139 -2.35 4.97 -7.61
N GLU A 140 -1.02 4.91 -7.68
CA GLU A 140 -0.35 3.96 -8.56
C GLU A 140 -0.62 2.54 -8.06
N SER A 141 -1.19 1.69 -8.91
CA SER A 141 -1.52 0.32 -8.51
C SER A 141 -1.54 -0.61 -9.71
N TRP A 142 -1.11 -1.86 -9.54
CA TRP A 142 -1.34 -2.97 -10.46
C TRP A 142 -2.80 -3.17 -10.80
N ALA A 143 -3.73 -2.68 -9.98
CA ALA A 143 -5.13 -2.61 -10.37
C ALA A 143 -5.39 -1.74 -11.61
N ARG A 144 -4.42 -0.95 -12.09
CA ARG A 144 -4.44 -0.27 -13.39
C ARG A 144 -4.14 -1.20 -14.58
N PHE A 145 -3.58 -2.39 -14.36
CA PHE A 145 -3.26 -3.38 -15.40
C PHE A 145 -4.21 -4.58 -15.33
N PRO A 146 -5.31 -4.63 -16.11
CA PRO A 146 -6.38 -5.61 -15.93
C PRO A 146 -6.03 -7.05 -16.27
N ARG A 147 -4.93 -7.29 -17.00
CA ARG A 147 -4.43 -8.63 -17.32
C ARG A 147 -3.43 -9.17 -16.29
N GLU A 148 -2.82 -8.27 -15.53
CA GLU A 148 -2.00 -8.62 -14.36
C GLU A 148 -2.75 -8.42 -13.05
N ARG A 149 -4.09 -8.31 -13.12
CA ARG A 149 -4.97 -7.75 -12.09
C ARG A 149 -5.24 -8.66 -10.90
N GLU A 150 -4.28 -9.49 -10.55
CA GLU A 150 -4.17 -9.99 -9.19
C GLU A 150 -3.17 -9.14 -8.41
N ARG A 151 -3.66 -7.90 -8.20
CA ARG A 151 -3.37 -7.00 -7.09
C ARG A 151 -2.00 -6.32 -7.10
N LEU A 152 -1.94 -5.10 -6.51
CA LEU A 152 -0.77 -4.37 -5.93
C LEU A 152 -0.88 -2.79 -6.10
N GLY A 153 -0.29 -1.85 -5.30
CA GLY A 153 -0.28 -0.34 -5.48
C GLY A 153 0.34 0.63 -4.43
N ASP A 154 1.10 1.70 -4.73
CA ASP A 154 1.66 2.66 -3.74
C ASP A 154 0.66 3.73 -3.26
N VAL A 155 0.67 4.10 -1.98
CA VAL A 155 -0.38 4.92 -1.34
C VAL A 155 0.06 5.98 -0.32
N HIS A 156 1.35 6.11 0.00
CA HIS A 156 1.88 7.14 0.92
C HIS A 156 1.24 7.21 2.34
N PHE A 157 0.65 6.11 2.81
CA PHE A 157 0.29 5.88 4.22
C PHE A 157 0.63 4.45 4.62
N GLY A 158 0.50 4.14 5.92
CA GLY A 158 0.60 2.76 6.39
C GLY A 158 -0.73 2.14 6.82
N GLU A 159 -0.91 0.87 6.51
CA GLU A 159 -2.04 0.03 6.92
C GLU A 159 -1.63 -1.45 6.96
N ILE A 160 -2.45 -2.29 7.58
CA ILE A 160 -2.35 -3.75 7.49
C ILE A 160 -3.63 -4.28 6.86
N SER A 161 -3.48 -5.09 5.82
CA SER A 161 -4.56 -5.74 5.09
C SER A 161 -4.42 -7.26 5.16
N ARG A 162 -5.56 -7.96 5.09
CA ARG A 162 -5.66 -9.42 5.16
C ARG A 162 -6.59 -9.92 4.05
N TYR A 163 -6.16 -10.98 3.36
CA TYR A 163 -6.97 -11.68 2.37
C TYR A 163 -6.97 -13.19 2.59
N ASP A 164 -8.13 -13.72 2.94
CA ASP A 164 -8.35 -15.12 3.27
C ASP A 164 -8.67 -15.98 2.04
N CYS A 165 -9.04 -15.35 0.92
CA CYS A 165 -9.57 -16.05 -0.26
C CYS A 165 -8.56 -16.17 -1.42
N GLY A 166 -7.29 -15.82 -1.22
CA GLY A 166 -6.27 -15.82 -2.29
C GLY A 166 -5.31 -17.00 -2.25
N ALA A 167 -5.26 -17.71 -1.13
CA ALA A 167 -4.44 -18.89 -0.93
C ALA A 167 -5.16 -19.84 0.05
N GLN A 168 -4.57 -20.99 0.35
CA GLN A 168 -5.12 -21.94 1.32
C GLN A 168 -4.98 -21.47 2.79
N TYR A 169 -4.37 -20.31 2.98
CA TYR A 169 -4.10 -19.64 4.25
C TYR A 169 -4.23 -18.12 4.05
N PRO A 170 -4.46 -17.33 5.12
CA PRO A 170 -4.55 -15.88 5.05
C PRO A 170 -3.25 -15.25 4.55
N LEU A 171 -3.39 -14.31 3.61
CA LEU A 171 -2.33 -13.45 3.14
C LEU A 171 -2.39 -12.13 3.88
N TYR A 172 -1.31 -11.75 4.55
CA TYR A 172 -1.17 -10.45 5.19
C TYR A 172 -0.32 -9.52 4.33
N ASP A 173 -0.75 -8.27 4.21
CA ASP A 173 -0.03 -7.20 3.53
C ASP A 173 0.16 -6.05 4.51
N ILE A 174 1.42 -5.71 4.78
CA ILE A 174 1.80 -4.53 5.55
C ILE A 174 2.24 -3.45 4.57
N THR A 175 1.40 -2.44 4.43
CA THR A 175 1.76 -1.24 3.68
C THR A 175 2.46 -0.29 4.62
N SER A 176 3.66 0.14 4.25
CA SER A 176 4.38 1.21 4.92
C SER A 176 5.03 2.10 3.88
N SER A 177 4.34 3.18 3.53
CA SER A 177 4.78 4.13 2.51
C SER A 177 4.74 5.52 3.12
N GLY A 178 5.79 5.91 3.86
CA GLY A 178 5.69 7.12 4.70
C GLY A 178 6.97 7.67 5.29
N LEU A 179 8.04 6.89 5.35
CA LEU A 179 9.20 7.25 6.16
C LEU A 179 9.83 8.61 5.79
N THR A 180 9.82 8.96 4.50
CA THR A 180 10.35 10.22 3.97
C THR A 180 9.28 11.11 3.35
N GLN A 181 8.23 10.52 2.76
CA GLN A 181 7.06 11.24 2.24
C GLN A 181 5.79 10.60 2.77
N SER A 182 5.04 11.32 3.59
CA SER A 182 3.78 10.84 4.16
C SER A 182 2.61 11.75 3.74
N VAL A 183 1.43 11.16 3.57
CA VAL A 183 0.25 11.89 3.07
C VAL A 183 -0.15 13.07 3.96
N GLU A 184 -0.06 12.95 5.29
CA GLU A 184 -0.38 14.05 6.21
C GLU A 184 0.68 15.15 6.24
N ASN A 185 1.91 14.87 5.81
CA ASN A 185 2.97 15.86 5.65
C ASN A 185 2.94 16.54 4.28
N SER A 186 2.17 16.00 3.34
CA SER A 186 1.95 16.56 2.00
C SER A 186 0.87 17.64 1.97
N VAL A 187 0.18 17.87 3.09
CA VAL A 187 -0.86 18.90 3.25
C VAL A 187 -0.57 19.81 4.43
N PRO A 188 -1.02 21.08 4.43
CA PRO A 188 -0.92 21.94 5.60
C PRO A 188 -1.56 21.29 6.85
N SER A 189 -0.95 21.50 8.02
CA SER A 189 -1.35 20.85 9.29
C SER A 189 -2.83 21.00 9.64
N VAL A 190 -3.45 22.14 9.28
CA VAL A 190 -4.88 22.41 9.47
C VAL A 190 -5.79 21.42 8.73
N PHE A 191 -5.30 20.77 7.67
CA PHE A 191 -6.06 19.80 6.87
C PHE A 191 -5.79 18.34 7.26
N GLN A 192 -4.86 18.04 8.18
CA GLN A 192 -4.60 16.67 8.62
C GLN A 192 -5.83 15.97 9.24
N PRO A 193 -6.68 16.63 10.07
CA PRO A 193 -7.91 16.03 10.55
C PRO A 193 -8.88 15.63 9.42
N LEU A 194 -8.90 16.41 8.34
CA LEU A 194 -9.71 16.09 7.16
C LEU A 194 -9.18 14.83 6.48
N MET A 195 -7.87 14.66 6.35
CA MET A 195 -7.28 13.43 5.79
C MET A 195 -7.65 12.19 6.61
N ARG A 196 -7.63 12.29 7.94
CA ARG A 196 -8.06 11.20 8.83
C ARG A 196 -9.56 10.89 8.70
N LEU A 197 -10.39 11.92 8.52
CA LEU A 197 -11.81 11.74 8.25
C LEU A 197 -12.03 11.03 6.90
N VAL A 198 -11.32 11.44 5.85
CA VAL A 198 -11.37 10.78 4.54
C VAL A 198 -10.98 9.31 4.66
N ALA A 199 -9.89 9.01 5.37
CA ALA A 199 -9.45 7.63 5.60
C ALA A 199 -10.48 6.79 6.38
N LEU A 200 -11.17 7.39 7.35
CA LEU A 200 -12.25 6.75 8.10
C LEU A 200 -13.49 6.46 7.21
N LEU A 201 -13.79 7.36 6.28
CA LEU A 201 -14.94 7.23 5.38
C LEU A 201 -14.66 6.36 4.16
N THR A 202 -13.39 6.09 3.86
CA THR A 202 -12.98 5.29 2.71
C THR A 202 -13.39 3.84 2.90
N PRO A 203 -14.24 3.27 2.02
CA PRO A 203 -14.59 1.87 2.08
C PRO A 203 -13.36 0.96 1.93
N THR A 204 -13.31 -0.08 2.75
CA THR A 204 -12.27 -1.11 2.74
C THR A 204 -12.87 -2.44 3.16
N THR A 205 -12.46 -3.52 2.50
CA THR A 205 -12.86 -4.90 2.84
C THR A 205 -11.71 -5.73 3.38
N LEU A 206 -10.48 -5.32 3.06
CA LEU A 206 -9.26 -6.09 3.35
C LEU A 206 -8.53 -5.59 4.61
N ARG A 207 -8.74 -4.34 5.02
CA ARG A 207 -8.08 -3.77 6.22
C ARG A 207 -8.33 -4.58 7.50
N VAL A 208 -7.25 -4.82 8.23
CA VAL A 208 -7.26 -5.39 9.57
C VAL A 208 -7.53 -4.29 10.57
N PHE A 209 -8.66 -4.40 11.28
CA PHE A 209 -8.99 -3.50 12.37
C PHE A 209 -8.58 -4.15 13.69
N SER A 210 -7.75 -3.46 14.45
CA SER A 210 -7.20 -3.90 15.74
C SER A 210 -7.47 -2.84 16.81
N PRO A 211 -7.73 -3.22 18.06
CA PRO A 211 -7.81 -2.27 19.17
C PRO A 211 -6.54 -1.42 19.34
N ASN A 212 -5.40 -1.92 18.85
CA ASN A 212 -4.09 -1.27 18.94
C ASN A 212 -3.88 -0.19 17.86
N CYS A 213 -4.84 0.03 16.96
CA CYS A 213 -4.74 1.10 15.97
C CYS A 213 -4.82 2.47 16.65
N ARG A 214 -3.82 3.33 16.38
CA ARG A 214 -3.77 4.72 16.86
C ARG A 214 -4.98 5.55 16.40
N TYR A 215 -5.51 5.26 15.22
CA TYR A 215 -6.70 5.90 14.66
C TYR A 215 -7.80 4.88 14.34
N LYS A 216 -9.06 5.30 14.43
CA LYS A 216 -10.23 4.46 14.15
C LYS A 216 -10.27 3.89 12.72
N SER A 217 -9.61 4.56 11.78
CA SER A 217 -9.49 4.09 10.39
C SER A 217 -8.51 2.93 10.22
N CYS A 218 -7.66 2.66 11.23
CA CYS A 218 -6.51 1.75 11.15
C CYS A 218 -5.54 2.08 9.99
N THR A 219 -5.50 3.35 9.58
CA THR A 219 -4.53 3.91 8.65
C THR A 219 -3.68 4.93 9.38
N TYR A 220 -2.42 5.06 9.02
CA TYR A 220 -1.51 6.04 9.61
C TYR A 220 -0.82 6.85 8.52
N GLY A 221 -1.17 8.13 8.41
CA GLY A 221 -0.69 9.02 7.33
C GLY A 221 0.56 9.85 7.66
N GLN A 222 1.17 9.60 8.81
CA GLN A 222 2.41 10.24 9.27
C GLN A 222 3.62 9.33 8.95
N PRO A 223 4.87 9.82 9.06
CA PRO A 223 6.04 9.00 8.77
C PRO A 223 6.11 7.73 9.60
N ASN A 224 6.36 6.62 8.92
CA ASN A 224 6.27 5.28 9.50
C ASN A 224 7.18 4.28 8.79
N PHE A 225 7.42 3.16 9.46
CA PHE A 225 8.05 1.97 8.88
C PHE A 225 7.30 0.71 9.34
N GLY A 226 7.35 -0.35 8.51
CA GLY A 226 6.83 -1.66 8.85
C GLY A 226 7.85 -2.51 9.61
N ALA A 227 7.39 -3.34 10.53
CA ALA A 227 8.19 -4.32 11.25
C ALA A 227 7.49 -5.69 11.27
N ILE A 228 8.27 -6.73 11.02
CA ILE A 228 7.85 -8.13 11.15
C ILE A 228 8.75 -8.75 12.20
N GLU A 229 8.16 -9.17 13.31
CA GLU A 229 8.85 -9.84 14.40
C GLU A 229 8.35 -11.29 14.48
N ILE A 230 9.28 -12.24 14.57
CA ILE A 230 8.99 -13.67 14.59
C ILE A 230 9.56 -14.24 15.89
N ASP A 231 8.67 -14.67 16.79
CA ASP A 231 9.05 -15.33 18.03
C ASP A 231 8.91 -16.85 17.87
N TRP A 232 10.04 -17.50 17.56
CA TRP A 232 10.14 -18.95 17.44
C TRP A 232 10.09 -19.69 18.78
N ASN A 233 10.22 -18.98 19.91
CA ASN A 233 10.24 -19.56 21.26
C ASN A 233 8.89 -19.46 21.96
N ALA A 234 7.98 -18.61 21.47
CA ALA A 234 6.59 -18.60 21.90
C ALA A 234 5.91 -19.96 21.66
N VAL A 235 4.89 -20.26 22.48
CA VAL A 235 4.13 -21.51 22.40
C VAL A 235 2.64 -21.21 22.23
N PRO A 236 2.07 -21.32 21.01
CA PRO A 236 2.74 -21.64 19.74
C PRO A 236 3.61 -20.47 19.21
N PRO A 237 4.57 -20.73 18.30
CA PRO A 237 5.38 -19.69 17.66
C PRO A 237 4.53 -18.58 17.03
N GLN A 238 4.94 -17.32 17.20
CA GLN A 238 4.14 -16.14 16.84
C GLN A 238 4.81 -15.31 15.75
N ILE A 239 3.98 -14.65 14.95
CA ILE A 239 4.37 -13.55 14.07
C ILE A 239 3.63 -12.31 14.54
N LYS A 240 4.37 -11.22 14.70
CA LYS A 240 3.83 -9.89 14.97
C LYS A 240 4.14 -8.97 13.80
N LEU A 241 3.09 -8.46 13.16
CA LEU A 241 3.18 -7.44 12.12
C LEU A 241 2.82 -6.11 12.74
N GLU A 242 3.70 -5.12 12.61
CA GLU A 242 3.50 -3.79 13.18
C GLU A 242 3.83 -2.69 12.21
N LEU A 243 3.01 -1.65 12.25
CA LEU A 243 3.36 -0.33 11.75
C LEU A 243 3.90 0.48 12.92
N ARG A 244 5.06 1.11 12.74
CA ARG A 244 5.72 1.92 13.77
C ARG A 244 5.94 3.36 13.31
N ASP A 245 5.83 4.30 14.24
CA ASP A 245 6.24 5.70 14.00
C ASP A 245 7.77 5.85 14.05
N VAL A 246 8.28 7.04 13.75
CA VAL A 246 9.72 7.31 13.67
C VAL A 246 10.45 7.19 15.02
N GLU A 247 9.71 7.27 16.13
CA GLU A 247 10.19 6.99 17.47
C GLU A 247 10.22 5.48 17.79
N GLY A 248 9.64 4.64 16.93
CA GLY A 248 9.58 3.20 17.06
C GLY A 248 8.36 2.69 17.85
N ASN A 249 7.40 3.55 18.18
CA ASN A 249 6.18 3.12 18.86
C ASN A 249 5.21 2.47 17.87
N SER A 250 4.54 1.41 18.32
CA SER A 250 3.48 0.77 17.54
C SER A 250 2.30 1.73 17.33
N VAL A 251 1.86 1.88 16.07
CA VAL A 251 0.70 2.70 15.69
C VAL A 251 -0.46 1.86 15.18
N GLY A 252 -0.21 0.57 15.00
CA GLY A 252 -1.15 -0.45 14.55
C GLY A 252 -0.40 -1.77 14.39
N GLY A 253 -1.08 -2.87 14.66
CA GLY A 253 -0.45 -4.18 14.56
C GLY A 253 -1.43 -5.33 14.72
N VAL A 254 -0.99 -6.49 14.26
CA VAL A 254 -1.65 -7.78 14.42
C VAL A 254 -0.62 -8.82 14.82
N GLU A 255 -1.03 -9.74 15.68
CA GLU A 255 -0.22 -10.85 16.15
C GLU A 255 -1.00 -12.14 15.96
N PHE A 256 -0.35 -13.16 15.41
CA PHE A 256 -0.98 -14.44 15.10
C PHE A 256 0.04 -15.58 15.08
N PRO A 257 -0.38 -16.83 15.36
CA PRO A 257 0.53 -17.96 15.36
C PRO A 257 1.02 -18.29 13.94
N ILE A 258 2.29 -18.69 13.79
CA ILE A 258 2.86 -19.11 12.49
C ILE A 258 2.00 -20.19 11.82
N SER A 259 1.39 -21.08 12.60
CA SER A 259 0.54 -22.15 12.08
C SER A 259 -0.72 -21.66 11.36
N GLU A 260 -1.08 -20.38 11.46
CA GLU A 260 -2.13 -19.77 10.64
C GLU A 260 -1.72 -19.69 9.16
N LEU A 261 -0.42 -19.69 8.85
CA LEU A 261 0.12 -19.68 7.49
C LEU A 261 0.34 -21.10 6.93
N ASP A 262 -0.19 -22.15 7.58
CA ASP A 262 -0.03 -23.53 7.15
C ASP A 262 -1.21 -23.96 6.23
N PRO A 263 -0.96 -24.33 4.96
CA PRO A 263 -1.99 -24.84 4.05
C PRO A 263 -2.74 -26.06 4.59
N SER A 264 -2.10 -26.89 5.42
CA SER A 264 -2.69 -28.12 5.96
C SER A 264 -3.79 -27.86 6.99
N LYS A 265 -3.84 -26.66 7.57
CA LYS A 265 -4.92 -26.20 8.46
C LYS A 265 -5.99 -25.41 7.73
N ALA A 266 -6.20 -25.73 6.44
CA ALA A 266 -7.09 -25.06 5.51
C ALA A 266 -8.29 -24.41 6.20
N HIS A 267 -8.29 -23.08 6.25
CA HIS A 267 -9.54 -22.34 6.33
C HIS A 267 -10.27 -22.68 5.03
N ALA A 268 -11.24 -23.59 5.10
CA ALA A 268 -12.07 -23.90 3.95
C ALA A 268 -12.53 -22.57 3.34
N ILE A 269 -12.24 -22.35 2.05
CA ILE A 269 -12.67 -21.16 1.31
C ILE A 269 -14.18 -21.27 1.14
N THR A 270 -14.93 -20.99 2.21
CA THR A 270 -16.38 -20.91 2.17
C THR A 270 -16.74 -19.48 1.83
N LYS A 271 -16.76 -19.17 0.52
CA LYS A 271 -17.56 -18.04 0.02
C LYS A 271 -19.02 -18.36 0.33
N GLN A 272 -19.51 -17.86 1.47
CA GLN A 272 -20.91 -18.03 1.85
C GLN A 272 -21.80 -17.11 1.01
N GLY A 273 -22.32 -17.62 -0.10
CA GLY A 273 -23.45 -17.02 -0.82
C GLY A 273 -23.28 -15.53 -1.19
N HIS A 274 -24.39 -14.87 -1.54
CA HIS A 274 -24.43 -13.53 -2.15
C HIS A 274 -24.07 -12.34 -1.22
N SER A 275 -23.37 -12.56 -0.09
CA SER A 275 -22.98 -11.49 0.84
C SER A 275 -21.47 -11.24 0.82
N TYR A 276 -21.07 -9.97 0.94
CA TYR A 276 -19.67 -9.57 0.96
C TYR A 276 -19.00 -10.06 2.24
N GLN A 277 -18.02 -10.95 2.09
CA GLN A 277 -17.25 -11.46 3.21
C GLN A 277 -16.01 -10.59 3.43
N ARG A 278 -15.88 -10.06 4.66
CA ARG A 278 -14.68 -9.35 5.12
C ARG A 278 -13.44 -10.22 4.86
N HIS A 279 -12.34 -9.60 4.44
CA HIS A 279 -11.09 -10.28 4.08
C HIS A 279 -11.19 -11.25 2.89
N CYS A 280 -12.31 -11.30 2.17
CA CYS A 280 -12.49 -12.18 1.01
C CYS A 280 -13.04 -11.48 -0.25
N ALA A 281 -13.69 -10.33 -0.10
CA ALA A 281 -14.10 -9.49 -1.21
C ALA A 281 -13.05 -8.41 -1.49
N LEU A 282 -12.68 -8.21 -2.76
CA LEU A 282 -11.80 -7.11 -3.17
C LEU A 282 -12.58 -5.79 -3.22
N GLU A 283 -11.92 -4.64 -3.06
CA GLU A 283 -12.57 -3.32 -3.13
C GLU A 283 -13.27 -3.07 -4.48
N THR A 284 -12.79 -3.69 -5.56
CA THR A 284 -13.41 -3.62 -6.89
C THR A 284 -14.73 -4.35 -7.00
N GLU A 285 -14.97 -5.33 -6.12
CA GLU A 285 -16.19 -6.15 -6.10
C GLU A 285 -17.32 -5.49 -5.30
N LEU A 286 -17.03 -4.42 -4.54
CA LEU A 286 -18.02 -3.72 -3.73
C LEU A 286 -19.20 -3.17 -4.56
N PRO A 287 -20.43 -3.13 -3.97
CA PRO A 287 -21.58 -2.50 -4.64
C PRO A 287 -21.25 -1.08 -5.05
N TRP A 288 -21.77 -0.64 -6.20
CA TRP A 288 -21.46 0.68 -6.75
C TRP A 288 -21.66 1.82 -5.72
N LEU A 289 -22.75 1.80 -4.96
CA LEU A 289 -23.04 2.80 -3.92
C LEU A 289 -22.02 2.78 -2.78
N VAL A 290 -21.59 1.60 -2.34
CA VAL A 290 -20.60 1.46 -1.26
C VAL A 290 -19.24 1.91 -1.78
N ARG A 291 -18.84 1.41 -2.95
CA ARG A 291 -17.57 1.72 -3.61
C ARG A 291 -17.38 3.22 -3.83
N HIS A 292 -18.42 3.92 -4.30
CA HIS A 292 -18.36 5.36 -4.58
C HIS A 292 -18.89 6.23 -3.44
N ARG A 293 -19.09 5.68 -2.23
CA ARG A 293 -19.66 6.41 -1.08
C ARG A 293 -18.92 7.71 -0.79
N LEU A 294 -17.58 7.68 -0.82
CA LEU A 294 -16.76 8.86 -0.55
C LEU A 294 -17.00 9.97 -1.59
N ALA A 295 -17.04 9.60 -2.88
CA ALA A 295 -17.33 10.53 -3.96
C ALA A 295 -18.75 11.09 -3.86
N LEU A 296 -19.73 10.24 -3.60
CA LEU A 296 -21.13 10.64 -3.41
C LEU A 296 -21.29 11.63 -2.26
N LEU A 297 -20.60 11.39 -1.14
CA LEU A 297 -20.60 12.32 -0.01
C LEU A 297 -19.99 13.67 -0.41
N LEU A 298 -18.82 13.68 -1.06
CA LEU A 298 -18.16 14.93 -1.47
C LEU A 298 -19.03 15.74 -2.45
N PHE A 299 -19.43 15.12 -3.56
CA PHE A 299 -20.23 15.81 -4.58
C PHE A 299 -21.61 16.20 -4.05
N GLY A 300 -22.21 15.39 -3.17
CA GLY A 300 -23.44 15.72 -2.47
C GLY A 300 -23.29 16.96 -1.58
N THR A 301 -22.22 17.02 -0.77
CA THR A 301 -21.93 18.20 0.07
C THR A 301 -21.68 19.45 -0.79
N ILE A 302 -20.92 19.34 -1.88
CA ILE A 302 -20.68 20.46 -2.80
C ILE A 302 -22.00 20.95 -3.41
N ALA A 303 -22.86 20.05 -3.87
CA ALA A 303 -24.16 20.41 -4.44
C ALA A 303 -25.04 21.16 -3.43
N VAL A 304 -25.09 20.69 -2.17
CA VAL A 304 -25.84 21.36 -1.10
C VAL A 304 -25.29 22.77 -0.82
N LEU A 305 -23.96 22.93 -0.79
CA LEU A 305 -23.33 24.24 -0.59
C LEU A 305 -23.62 25.21 -1.73
N VAL A 306 -23.56 24.73 -2.98
CA VAL A 306 -23.90 25.55 -4.17
C VAL A 306 -25.35 25.99 -4.10
N ILE A 307 -26.29 25.08 -3.78
CA ILE A 307 -27.71 25.42 -3.61
C ILE A 307 -27.89 26.45 -2.50
N ALA A 308 -27.22 26.29 -1.35
CA ALA A 308 -27.30 27.24 -0.24
C ALA A 308 -26.81 28.64 -0.63
N VAL A 309 -25.67 28.74 -1.35
CA VAL A 309 -25.13 30.02 -1.85
C VAL A 309 -26.07 30.66 -2.87
N VAL A 310 -26.64 29.89 -3.79
CA VAL A 310 -27.62 30.39 -4.77
C VAL A 310 -28.87 30.93 -4.05
N LEU A 311 -29.41 30.19 -3.08
CA LEU A 311 -30.56 30.63 -2.28
C LEU A 311 -30.24 31.89 -1.48
N LEU A 312 -29.06 31.99 -0.87
CA LEU A 312 -28.57 33.21 -0.21
C LEU A 312 -28.44 34.39 -1.17
N GLY A 313 -27.95 34.17 -2.39
CA GLY A 313 -27.87 35.22 -3.41
C GLY A 313 -29.26 35.72 -3.82
N ILE A 314 -30.22 34.80 -4.04
CA ILE A 314 -31.61 35.14 -4.38
C ILE A 314 -32.28 35.93 -3.24
N THR A 315 -32.07 35.53 -1.99
CA THR A 315 -32.66 36.24 -0.84
C THR A 315 -32.04 37.63 -0.67
N CYS A 316 -30.73 37.78 -0.83
CA CYS A 316 -30.05 39.09 -0.81
C CYS A 316 -30.53 40.02 -1.93
N LEU A 317 -30.65 39.52 -3.17
CA LEU A 317 -31.16 40.30 -4.31
C LEU A 317 -32.62 40.71 -4.11
N SER A 318 -33.45 39.80 -3.57
CA SER A 318 -34.85 40.07 -3.25
C SER A 318 -34.97 41.15 -2.16
N ALA A 319 -34.15 41.07 -1.12
CA ALA A 319 -34.11 42.08 -0.05
C ALA A 319 -33.63 43.45 -0.56
N ALA A 320 -32.60 43.49 -1.42
CA ALA A 320 -32.11 44.73 -2.04
C ALA A 320 -33.18 45.37 -2.97
N ASN A 321 -33.93 44.56 -3.72
CA ASN A 321 -35.05 45.05 -4.55
C ASN A 321 -36.20 45.61 -3.71
N ILE A 322 -36.50 45.03 -2.54
CA ILE A 322 -37.48 45.57 -1.61
C ILE A 322 -37.00 46.91 -1.03
N PHE A 323 -35.72 47.00 -0.65
CA PHE A 323 -35.14 48.21 -0.08
C PHE A 323 -35.10 49.37 -1.10
N THR A 324 -34.70 49.10 -2.34
CA THR A 324 -34.70 50.10 -3.44
C THR A 324 -36.10 50.56 -3.83
N LYS A 325 -37.11 49.67 -3.77
CA LYS A 325 -38.52 50.08 -3.93
C LYS A 325 -38.98 51.01 -2.81
N LYS A 326 -38.57 50.73 -1.56
CA LYS A 326 -38.96 51.53 -0.39
C LYS A 326 -38.31 52.91 -0.40
N SER A 327 -37.03 53.02 -0.78
CA SER A 327 -36.33 54.32 -0.93
C SER A 327 -36.78 55.16 -2.13
N LYS A 328 -37.55 54.61 -3.08
CA LYS A 328 -38.17 55.39 -4.16
C LYS A 328 -39.56 55.94 -3.81
N MET A 329 -40.10 55.56 -2.65
CA MET A 329 -41.43 55.97 -2.17
C MET A 329 -41.38 57.02 -1.05
N GLU A 330 -40.17 57.42 -0.62
CA GLU A 330 -39.88 58.58 0.23
C GLU A 330 -39.28 59.70 -0.63
#